data_AF-A0A385TNY9-F1
#
_entry.id   AF-A0A385TNY9-F1
#
_cell.length_a   1.000
_cell.length_b   1.000
_cell.length_c   1.000
_cell.angle_alpha   90.00
_cell.angle_beta   90.00
_cell.angle_gamma   90.00
#
_symmetry.space_group_name_H-M   'P 1'
#
loop_
_entity.id
_entity.type
_entity.pdbx_description
1 polymer ?
#
loop_
_entity_poly.entity_id
_entity_poly.type
_entity_poly.pdbx_seq_one_letter_code
_entity_poly.pdbx_strand_id
1 'polypeptide(L)'
;MLYINLSCYSERDMIRLQDLGKCGMNMDICEHDCDVPLHLIEKNGYSLAVINMNGKPKEGLELCGRVRRISRLPIIVIEDTMEFVFIRKALQLQVSDYLPGTLPAEEIMKSVAAINANHDRTENDVIHRVKEYVGKMLHENITLKDISSKFHFNRSYLGQKFKNHENMSFNEYLLIQRMERAKILLEQTDLKVYEIAYEVGYTEIDWFYKRFKSYTGVSANEYRKMVAS
;
A
#
# COMPACT_ATOMS: atom_id res chain seq x y z
N MET A 1 -6.71 -2.95 10.18
CA MET A 1 -5.98 -2.24 11.24
C MET A 1 -5.39 -3.29 12.17
N LEU A 2 -4.20 -3.07 12.72
CA LEU A 2 -3.59 -4.00 13.67
C LEU A 2 -3.77 -3.44 15.08
N TYR A 3 -4.35 -4.20 15.99
CA TYR A 3 -4.44 -3.82 17.40
C TYR A 3 -3.53 -4.72 18.24
N ILE A 4 -2.61 -4.12 18.99
CA ILE A 4 -1.64 -4.83 19.81
C ILE A 4 -1.87 -4.42 21.27
N ASN A 5 -2.07 -5.40 22.14
CA ASN A 5 -2.20 -5.17 23.58
C ASN A 5 -1.05 -5.84 24.34
N LEU A 6 -0.31 -5.06 25.11
CA LEU A 6 0.87 -5.53 25.83
C LEU A 6 0.55 -5.97 27.28
N SER A 7 -0.58 -5.51 27.83
CA SER A 7 -1.11 -5.92 29.14
C SER A 7 -2.21 -6.98 29.02
N CYS A 8 -2.27 -7.90 29.98
CA CYS A 8 -3.35 -8.89 30.06
C CYS A 8 -4.71 -8.23 30.23
N TYR A 9 -5.72 -8.85 29.61
CA TYR A 9 -7.11 -8.42 29.53
C TYR A 9 -7.66 -7.85 30.85
N SER A 10 -7.79 -6.53 30.91
CA SER A 10 -8.83 -5.97 31.77
C SER A 10 -10.19 -6.14 31.06
N GLU A 11 -11.29 -6.31 31.81
CA GLU A 11 -12.65 -6.33 31.24
C GLU A 11 -12.90 -5.09 30.36
N ARG A 12 -12.27 -3.96 30.70
CA ARG A 12 -12.31 -2.72 29.94
C ARG A 12 -11.70 -2.84 28.54
N ASP A 13 -10.63 -3.61 28.37
CA ASP A 13 -9.99 -3.81 27.06
C ASP A 13 -10.84 -4.70 26.15
N MET A 14 -11.52 -5.71 26.71
CA MET A 14 -12.44 -6.56 25.93
C MET A 14 -13.67 -5.79 25.43
N ILE A 15 -14.25 -4.92 26.27
CA ILE A 15 -15.38 -4.07 25.88
C ILE A 15 -14.96 -3.11 24.76
N ARG A 16 -13.78 -2.48 24.88
CA ARG A 16 -13.22 -1.63 23.82
C ARG A 16 -12.99 -2.37 22.52
N LEU A 17 -12.47 -3.59 22.56
CA LEU A 17 -12.29 -4.42 21.37
C LEU A 17 -13.63 -4.74 20.69
N GLN A 18 -14.69 -5.02 21.45
CA GLN A 18 -16.01 -5.23 20.86
C GLN A 18 -16.56 -3.97 20.21
N ASP A 19 -16.37 -2.81 20.84
CA ASP A 19 -16.85 -1.53 20.31
C ASP A 19 -16.08 -1.10 19.06
N LEU A 20 -14.76 -1.29 19.04
CA LEU A 20 -13.92 -1.07 17.86
C LEU A 20 -14.27 -2.03 16.71
N GLY A 21 -14.63 -3.28 17.03
CA GLY A 21 -15.06 -4.28 16.04
C GLY A 21 -16.41 -3.96 15.40
N LYS A 22 -17.36 -3.43 16.18
CA LYS A 22 -18.66 -2.94 15.67
C LYS A 22 -18.53 -1.76 14.72
N CYS A 23 -17.42 -1.02 14.76
CA CYS A 23 -17.12 0.05 13.82
C CYS A 23 -16.60 -0.43 12.45
N GLY A 24 -16.70 -1.72 12.13
CA GLY A 24 -16.42 -2.27 10.80
C GLY A 24 -14.93 -2.42 10.47
N MET A 25 -14.06 -2.41 11.48
CA MET A 25 -12.62 -2.57 11.27
C MET A 25 -12.18 -4.03 11.43
N ASN A 26 -11.49 -4.54 10.42
CA ASN A 26 -10.72 -5.79 10.53
C ASN A 26 -9.57 -5.56 11.52
N MET A 27 -9.69 -6.18 12.69
CA MET A 27 -8.67 -6.19 13.73
C MET A 27 -8.04 -7.57 13.77
N ASP A 28 -6.74 -7.62 13.47
CA ASP A 28 -5.92 -8.71 13.94
C ASP A 28 -5.40 -8.34 15.33
N ILE A 29 -5.55 -9.26 16.27
CA ILE A 29 -5.19 -9.08 17.68
C ILE A 29 -3.91 -9.85 17.93
N CYS A 30 -2.86 -9.16 18.40
CA CYS A 30 -1.63 -9.81 18.85
C CYS A 30 -1.57 -9.81 20.38
N GLU A 31 -1.54 -11.00 20.96
CA GLU A 31 -1.39 -11.22 22.39
C GLU A 31 0.07 -11.48 22.74
N HIS A 32 0.60 -10.71 23.70
CA HIS A 32 1.78 -11.01 24.52
C HIS A 32 3.17 -11.17 23.88
N ASP A 33 3.27 -11.36 22.57
CA ASP A 33 4.55 -11.53 21.89
C ASP A 33 4.97 -10.24 21.17
N CYS A 34 6.10 -9.68 21.56
CA CYS A 34 6.65 -8.46 20.93
C CYS A 34 7.20 -8.74 19.52
N ASP A 35 7.42 -10.01 19.16
CA ASP A 35 7.99 -10.43 17.88
C ASP A 35 6.92 -10.74 16.82
N VAL A 36 5.76 -11.25 17.24
CA VAL A 36 4.61 -11.60 16.36
C VAL A 36 4.09 -10.41 15.54
N PRO A 37 3.97 -9.19 16.08
CA PRO A 37 3.48 -8.03 15.34
C PRO A 37 4.32 -7.69 14.10
N LEU A 38 5.64 -7.92 14.12
CA LEU A 38 6.50 -7.56 12.98
C LEU A 38 6.21 -8.46 11.77
N HIS A 39 6.11 -9.76 11.99
CA HIS A 39 5.81 -10.71 10.92
C HIS A 39 4.43 -10.44 10.31
N LEU A 40 3.46 -10.08 11.14
CA LEU A 40 2.12 -9.73 10.67
C LEU A 40 2.10 -8.42 9.89
N ILE A 41 2.84 -7.39 10.33
CA ILE A 41 2.96 -6.12 9.59
C ILE A 41 3.60 -6.32 8.21
N GLU A 42 4.55 -7.25 8.08
CA GLU A 42 5.18 -7.57 6.80
C GLU A 42 4.24 -8.34 5.86
N LYS A 43 3.47 -9.28 6.41
CA LYS A 43 2.64 -10.23 5.65
C LYS A 43 1.25 -9.68 5.32
N ASN A 44 0.65 -8.95 6.25
CA ASN A 44 -0.70 -8.42 6.17
C ASN A 44 -0.58 -6.90 6.00
N GLY A 45 -1.02 -6.38 4.86
CA GLY A 45 -0.89 -4.96 4.50
C GLY A 45 -1.79 -4.04 5.31
N TYR A 46 -1.55 -3.90 6.62
CA TYR A 46 -2.28 -2.99 7.48
C TYR A 46 -2.00 -1.52 7.10
N SER A 47 -3.03 -0.68 7.22
CA SER A 47 -2.94 0.77 7.00
C SER A 47 -2.62 1.57 8.27
N LEU A 48 -2.81 0.98 9.45
CA LEU A 48 -2.62 1.62 10.76
C LEU A 48 -2.38 0.54 11.83
N ALA A 49 -1.52 0.84 12.80
CA ALA A 49 -1.40 0.09 14.06
C ALA A 49 -1.86 0.93 15.25
N VAL A 50 -2.60 0.30 16.16
CA VAL A 50 -2.97 0.82 17.47
C VAL A 50 -2.29 -0.04 18.52
N ILE A 51 -1.43 0.55 19.34
CA ILE A 51 -0.62 -0.17 20.33
C ILE A 51 -1.03 0.30 21.72
N ASN A 52 -1.70 -0.57 22.46
CA ASN A 52 -1.99 -0.38 23.87
C ASN A 52 -0.79 -0.85 24.71
N MET A 53 -0.14 0.11 25.37
CA MET A 53 1.07 -0.08 26.17
C MET A 53 0.80 0.00 27.67
N ASN A 54 -0.47 -0.02 28.10
CA ASN A 54 -0.85 0.10 29.50
C ASN A 54 -0.06 -0.90 30.36
N GLY A 55 0.54 -0.40 31.45
CA GLY A 55 1.35 -1.20 32.36
C GLY A 55 2.71 -1.70 31.81
N LYS A 56 3.00 -1.51 30.51
CA LYS A 56 4.28 -1.88 29.85
C LYS A 56 4.75 -0.82 28.84
N PRO A 57 4.92 0.46 29.24
CA PRO A 57 5.27 1.54 28.33
C PRO A 57 6.66 1.39 27.70
N LYS A 58 7.63 0.77 28.41
CA LYS A 58 8.99 0.59 27.90
C LYS A 58 9.02 -0.40 26.73
N GLU A 59 8.36 -1.54 26.91
CA GLU A 59 8.21 -2.62 25.93
C GLU A 59 7.44 -2.13 24.71
N GLY A 60 6.37 -1.34 24.93
CA GLY A 60 5.60 -0.77 23.83
C GLY A 60 6.38 0.23 23.00
N LEU A 61 7.18 1.09 23.63
CA LEU A 61 8.06 2.00 22.89
C LEU A 61 9.17 1.27 22.14
N GLU A 62 9.68 0.16 22.68
CA GLU A 62 10.61 -0.70 21.94
C GLU A 62 9.95 -1.30 20.70
N LEU A 63 8.72 -1.79 20.83
CA LEU A 63 7.93 -2.27 19.70
C LEU A 63 7.70 -1.18 18.64
N CYS A 64 7.30 0.04 19.05
CA CYS A 64 7.20 1.17 18.12
C CYS A 64 8.52 1.42 17.37
N GLY A 65 9.64 1.37 18.08
CA GLY A 65 10.96 1.51 17.47
C GLY A 65 11.26 0.42 16.45
N ARG A 66 10.92 -0.83 16.75
CA ARG A 66 11.09 -1.96 15.83
C ARG A 66 10.19 -1.82 14.60
N VAL A 67 8.91 -1.51 14.78
CA VAL A 67 7.96 -1.24 13.69
C VAL A 67 8.47 -0.11 12.81
N ARG A 68 8.96 0.98 13.40
CA ARG A 68 9.46 2.15 12.65
C ARG A 68 10.70 1.85 11.80
N ARG A 69 11.53 0.86 12.18
CA ARG A 69 12.68 0.42 11.37
C ARG A 69 12.26 -0.32 10.11
N ILE A 70 11.14 -1.05 10.15
CA ILE A 70 10.68 -1.91 9.05
C ILE A 70 9.54 -1.27 8.23
N SER A 71 8.82 -0.31 8.81
CA SER A 71 7.61 0.23 8.22
C SER A 71 7.33 1.69 8.61
N ARG A 72 6.76 2.43 7.67
CA ARG A 72 6.18 3.77 7.89
C ARG A 72 4.70 3.73 8.28
N LEU A 73 4.20 2.56 8.67
CA LEU A 73 2.86 2.39 9.21
C LEU A 73 2.55 3.52 10.22
N PRO A 74 1.43 4.23 10.07
CA PRO A 74 0.90 5.11 11.11
C PRO A 74 0.73 4.32 12.42
N ILE A 75 1.09 4.93 13.54
CA ILE A 75 1.02 4.28 14.86
C ILE A 75 0.26 5.20 15.80
N ILE A 76 -0.84 4.71 16.37
CA ILE A 76 -1.47 5.33 17.54
C ILE A 76 -1.02 4.55 18.77
N VAL A 77 -0.58 5.26 19.78
CA VAL A 77 -0.24 4.68 21.09
C VAL A 77 -1.37 4.97 22.05
N ILE A 78 -1.77 3.95 22.81
CA ILE A 78 -2.70 4.08 23.94
C ILE A 78 -1.92 3.79 25.22
N GLU A 79 -1.91 4.73 26.15
CA GLU A 79 -1.15 4.61 27.39
C GLU A 79 -1.80 5.41 28.53
N ASP A 80 -1.83 4.85 29.74
CA ASP A 80 -2.52 5.42 30.92
C ASP A 80 -1.60 6.30 31.79
N THR A 81 -0.28 6.13 31.71
CA THR A 81 0.68 6.91 32.47
C THR A 81 0.96 8.26 31.80
N MET A 82 0.73 9.35 32.51
CA MET A 82 1.12 10.68 32.02
C MET A 82 2.60 10.99 32.30
N GLU A 83 3.48 9.99 32.13
CA GLU A 83 4.91 10.18 32.27
C GLU A 83 5.48 10.84 31.01
N PHE A 84 5.94 12.09 31.17
CA PHE A 84 6.46 12.90 30.07
C PHE A 84 7.61 12.22 29.30
N VAL A 85 8.39 11.35 29.96
CA VAL A 85 9.49 10.59 29.34
C VAL A 85 8.97 9.68 28.22
N PHE A 86 7.83 9.03 28.41
CA PHE A 86 7.25 8.12 27.41
C PHE A 86 6.62 8.90 26.27
N ILE A 87 5.89 9.99 26.56
CA ILE A 87 5.32 10.87 25.53
C ILE A 87 6.43 11.40 24.62
N ARG A 88 7.51 11.95 25.20
CA ARG A 88 8.64 12.47 24.43
C ARG A 88 9.26 11.39 23.53
N LYS A 89 9.42 10.17 24.04
CA LYS A 89 9.99 9.06 23.27
C LYS A 89 9.04 8.58 22.17
N ALA A 90 7.73 8.54 22.42
CA ALA A 90 6.74 8.21 21.39
C ALA A 90 6.79 9.22 20.24
N LEU A 91 6.84 10.52 20.54
CA LEU A 91 6.98 11.58 19.55
C LEU A 91 8.28 11.46 18.74
N GLN A 92 9.41 11.13 19.39
CA GLN A 92 10.69 10.88 18.70
C GLN A 92 10.61 9.69 17.73
N LEU A 93 9.78 8.68 18.04
CA LEU A 93 9.49 7.55 17.16
C LEU A 93 8.47 7.88 16.07
N GLN A 94 8.01 9.13 16.00
CA GLN A 94 7.05 9.63 15.02
C GLN A 94 5.74 8.83 15.07
N VAL A 95 5.22 8.56 16.26
CA VAL A 95 3.85 8.05 16.37
C VAL A 95 2.88 9.11 15.83
N SER A 96 1.81 8.65 15.21
CA SER A 96 0.79 9.49 14.59
C SER A 96 -0.14 10.11 15.64
N ASP A 97 -0.36 9.42 16.76
CA ASP A 97 -1.09 9.97 17.89
C ASP A 97 -0.70 9.27 19.21
N TYR A 98 -0.96 9.94 20.34
CA TYR A 98 -0.78 9.43 21.71
C TYR A 98 -2.05 9.70 22.50
N LEU A 99 -2.75 8.63 22.86
CA LEU A 99 -4.07 8.68 23.45
C LEU A 99 -4.05 8.13 24.89
N PRO A 100 -4.66 8.84 25.85
CA PRO A 100 -4.90 8.28 27.18
C PRO A 100 -5.76 7.02 27.09
N GLY A 101 -5.36 5.94 27.74
CA GLY A 101 -6.17 4.71 27.77
C GLY A 101 -7.37 4.79 28.71
N THR A 102 -7.75 5.97 29.20
CA THR A 102 -9.08 6.26 29.78
C THR A 102 -10.09 6.79 28.76
N LEU A 103 -9.67 7.09 27.52
CA LEU A 103 -10.56 7.65 26.51
C LEU A 103 -11.67 6.65 26.10
N PRO A 104 -12.86 7.17 25.76
CA PRO A 104 -13.92 6.36 25.17
C PRO A 104 -13.53 5.94 23.75
N ALA A 105 -14.14 4.85 23.27
CA ALA A 105 -13.88 4.34 21.92
C ALA A 105 -14.11 5.41 20.83
N GLU A 106 -15.08 6.31 21.01
CA GLU A 106 -15.37 7.38 20.06
C GLU A 106 -14.17 8.31 19.78
N GLU A 107 -13.38 8.66 20.80
CA GLU A 107 -12.21 9.53 20.62
C GLU A 107 -11.07 8.81 19.90
N ILE A 108 -10.87 7.52 20.21
CA ILE A 108 -9.93 6.67 19.46
C ILE A 108 -10.35 6.62 18.00
N MET A 109 -11.65 6.46 17.72
CA MET A 109 -12.20 6.43 16.38
C MET A 109 -12.02 7.75 15.62
N LYS A 110 -12.11 8.91 16.30
CA LYS A 110 -11.81 10.21 15.69
C LYS A 110 -10.35 10.30 15.24
N SER A 111 -9.41 9.87 16.08
CA SER A 111 -7.99 9.82 15.73
C SER A 111 -7.72 8.88 14.55
N VAL A 112 -8.28 7.66 14.60
CA VAL A 112 -8.20 6.69 13.50
C VAL A 112 -8.77 7.27 12.19
N ALA A 113 -9.94 7.92 12.24
CA ALA A 113 -10.57 8.53 11.08
C ALA A 113 -9.73 9.67 10.49
N ALA A 114 -9.14 10.53 11.34
CA ALA A 114 -8.27 11.61 10.89
C ALA A 114 -6.99 11.08 10.21
N ILE A 115 -6.39 10.02 10.77
CA ILE A 115 -5.23 9.37 10.18
C ILE A 115 -5.60 8.69 8.86
N ASN A 116 -6.71 7.96 8.81
CA ASN A 116 -7.19 7.33 7.58
C ASN A 116 -7.56 8.36 6.51
N ALA A 117 -8.16 9.51 6.85
CA ALA A 117 -8.48 10.54 5.86
C ALA A 117 -7.22 11.20 5.26
N ASN A 118 -6.19 11.40 6.07
CA ASN A 118 -4.88 11.83 5.58
C ASN A 118 -4.22 10.75 4.73
N HIS A 119 -4.34 9.49 5.16
CA HIS A 119 -3.87 8.34 4.42
C HIS A 119 -4.59 8.26 3.07
N ASP A 120 -5.92 8.25 3.00
CA ASP A 120 -6.78 8.26 1.79
C ASP A 120 -6.39 9.37 0.78
N ARG A 121 -6.03 10.57 1.24
CA ARG A 121 -5.50 11.63 0.38
C ARG A 121 -4.13 11.29 -0.21
N THR A 122 -3.20 10.81 0.61
CA THR A 122 -1.91 10.28 0.11
C THR A 122 -2.08 8.98 -0.68
N GLU A 123 -3.17 8.26 -0.48
CA GLU A 123 -3.46 6.94 -1.01
C GLU A 123 -3.99 7.02 -2.46
N ASN A 124 -4.86 7.99 -2.77
CA ASN A 124 -5.25 8.31 -4.15
C ASN A 124 -4.06 8.88 -4.94
N ASP A 125 -3.21 9.66 -4.27
CA ASP A 125 -1.95 10.14 -4.83
C ASP A 125 -1.02 8.98 -5.24
N VAL A 126 -1.01 7.86 -4.51
CA VAL A 126 -0.18 6.70 -4.87
C VAL A 126 -0.60 6.06 -6.18
N ILE A 127 -1.88 5.78 -6.39
CA ILE A 127 -2.31 5.17 -7.66
C ILE A 127 -2.06 6.13 -8.83
N HIS A 128 -2.32 7.42 -8.62
CA HIS A 128 -1.98 8.44 -9.61
C HIS A 128 -0.49 8.44 -9.96
N ARG A 129 0.39 8.43 -8.96
CA ARG A 129 1.86 8.38 -9.13
C ARG A 129 2.34 7.10 -9.79
N VAL A 130 1.69 5.96 -9.52
CA VAL A 130 1.97 4.70 -10.21
C VAL A 130 1.63 4.83 -11.69
N LYS A 131 0.46 5.36 -12.04
CA LYS A 131 0.03 5.55 -13.43
C LYS A 131 0.93 6.55 -14.17
N GLU A 132 1.31 7.65 -13.52
CA GLU A 132 2.27 8.62 -14.06
C GLU A 132 3.65 7.99 -14.31
N TYR A 133 4.13 7.18 -13.37
CA TYR A 133 5.40 6.47 -13.51
C TYR A 133 5.35 5.48 -14.69
N VAL A 134 4.28 4.69 -14.78
CA VAL A 134 4.07 3.76 -15.90
C VAL A 134 4.07 4.52 -17.23
N GLY A 135 3.32 5.61 -17.34
CA GLY A 135 3.23 6.40 -18.57
C GLY A 135 4.58 6.95 -19.04
N LYS A 136 5.47 7.32 -18.11
CA LYS A 136 6.82 7.83 -18.43
C LYS A 136 7.81 6.73 -18.79
N MET A 137 7.64 5.52 -18.24
CA MET A 137 8.64 4.44 -18.30
C MET A 137 8.19 3.22 -19.11
N LEU A 138 7.19 3.35 -20.00
CA LEU A 138 6.65 2.22 -20.77
C LEU A 138 7.71 1.42 -21.55
N HIS A 139 8.80 2.08 -21.96
CA HIS A 139 9.94 1.51 -22.68
C HIS A 139 10.86 0.66 -21.80
N GLU A 140 10.75 0.73 -20.47
CA GLU A 140 11.56 -0.04 -19.53
C GLU A 140 10.83 -1.29 -19.04
N ASN A 141 11.59 -2.24 -18.47
CA ASN A 141 11.03 -3.38 -17.76
C ASN A 141 10.54 -2.95 -16.37
N ILE A 142 9.29 -2.52 -16.27
CA ILE A 142 8.69 -2.08 -15.01
C ILE A 142 8.02 -3.25 -14.30
N THR A 143 8.37 -3.48 -13.03
CA THR A 143 7.62 -4.39 -12.16
C THR A 143 6.96 -3.68 -10.98
N LEU A 144 5.90 -4.29 -10.46
CA LEU A 144 5.26 -3.81 -9.24
C LEU A 144 6.23 -3.76 -8.04
N LYS A 145 7.25 -4.64 -8.01
CA LYS A 145 8.29 -4.64 -6.98
C LYS A 145 9.17 -3.39 -7.06
N ASP A 146 9.50 -2.94 -8.26
CA ASP A 146 10.34 -1.76 -8.46
C ASP A 146 9.59 -0.50 -8.04
N ILE A 147 8.32 -0.40 -8.46
CA ILE A 147 7.42 0.68 -8.08
C ILE A 147 7.20 0.72 -6.57
N SER A 148 6.93 -0.44 -5.95
CA SER A 148 6.73 -0.52 -4.50
C SER A 148 7.99 -0.08 -3.74
N SER A 149 9.18 -0.45 -4.23
CA SER A 149 10.45 -0.03 -3.63
C SER A 149 10.70 1.47 -3.81
N LYS A 150 10.46 2.01 -5.01
CA LYS A 150 10.65 3.43 -5.36
C LYS A 150 9.75 4.36 -4.57
N PHE A 151 8.50 3.95 -4.35
CA PHE A 151 7.52 4.74 -3.61
C PHE A 151 7.41 4.33 -2.14
N HIS A 152 8.25 3.40 -1.68
CA HIS A 152 8.31 2.92 -0.30
C HIS A 152 6.99 2.32 0.22
N PHE A 153 6.29 1.57 -0.64
CA PHE A 153 5.09 0.81 -0.28
C PHE A 153 5.39 -0.68 -0.18
N ASN A 154 4.62 -1.39 0.64
CA ASN A 154 4.59 -2.84 0.61
C ASN A 154 3.99 -3.32 -0.73
N ARG A 155 4.64 -4.27 -1.38
CA ARG A 155 4.23 -4.80 -2.70
C ARG A 155 2.84 -5.43 -2.69
N SER A 156 2.54 -6.24 -1.66
CA SER A 156 1.25 -6.92 -1.53
C SER A 156 0.11 -5.92 -1.34
N TYR A 157 0.32 -4.93 -0.48
CA TYR A 157 -0.61 -3.82 -0.28
C TYR A 157 -0.82 -3.02 -1.58
N LEU A 158 0.26 -2.61 -2.25
CA LEU A 158 0.16 -1.83 -3.49
C LEU A 158 -0.56 -2.61 -4.59
N GLY A 159 -0.30 -3.91 -4.71
CA GLY A 159 -0.95 -4.78 -5.69
C GLY A 159 -2.45 -4.93 -5.43
N GLN A 160 -2.84 -5.22 -4.19
CA GLN A 160 -4.25 -5.35 -3.81
C GLN A 160 -5.00 -4.03 -4.04
N LYS A 161 -4.37 -2.92 -3.66
CA LYS A 161 -4.95 -1.61 -3.81
C LYS A 161 -5.12 -1.20 -5.27
N PHE A 162 -4.09 -1.39 -6.09
CA PHE A 162 -4.17 -1.11 -7.52
C PHE A 162 -5.31 -1.90 -8.16
N LYS A 163 -5.45 -3.18 -7.78
CA LYS A 163 -6.54 -4.04 -8.23
C LYS A 163 -7.92 -3.53 -7.81
N ASN A 164 -8.06 -3.05 -6.58
CA ASN A 164 -9.33 -2.50 -6.09
C ASN A 164 -9.69 -1.17 -6.78
N HIS A 165 -8.70 -0.33 -7.07
CA HIS A 165 -8.92 0.99 -7.68
C HIS A 165 -9.19 0.90 -9.19
N GLU A 166 -8.38 0.14 -9.92
CA GLU A 166 -8.47 0.03 -11.38
C GLU A 166 -9.32 -1.17 -11.85
N ASN A 167 -9.82 -1.99 -10.91
CA ASN A 167 -10.53 -3.25 -11.20
C ASN A 167 -9.73 -4.24 -12.06
N MET A 168 -8.40 -4.13 -12.06
CA MET A 168 -7.48 -5.01 -12.81
C MET A 168 -6.12 -5.07 -12.13
N SER A 169 -5.37 -6.15 -12.35
CA SER A 169 -4.00 -6.25 -11.84
C SER A 169 -3.07 -5.23 -12.50
N PHE A 170 -1.98 -4.89 -11.81
CA PHE A 170 -0.95 -3.99 -12.35
C PHE A 170 -0.38 -4.49 -13.70
N ASN A 171 -0.17 -5.80 -13.84
CA ASN A 171 0.38 -6.37 -15.07
C ASN A 171 -0.59 -6.27 -16.25
N GLU A 172 -1.90 -6.42 -16.00
CA GLU A 172 -2.94 -6.20 -17.02
C GLU A 172 -2.97 -4.73 -17.44
N TYR A 173 -2.93 -3.82 -16.47
CA TYR A 173 -2.86 -2.38 -16.74
C TYR A 173 -1.64 -2.01 -17.58
N LEU A 174 -0.44 -2.48 -17.19
CA LEU A 174 0.80 -2.21 -17.94
C LEU A 174 0.72 -2.74 -19.37
N LEU A 175 0.18 -3.95 -19.56
CA LEU A 175 -0.05 -4.51 -20.89
C LEU A 175 -0.96 -3.60 -21.72
N ILE A 176 -2.10 -3.17 -21.18
CA ILE A 176 -3.03 -2.28 -21.89
C ILE A 176 -2.33 -0.99 -22.29
N GLN A 177 -1.61 -0.34 -21.38
CA GLN A 177 -0.90 0.91 -21.67
C GLN A 177 0.15 0.74 -22.78
N ARG A 178 0.90 -0.37 -22.77
CA ARG A 178 1.89 -0.69 -23.82
C ARG A 178 1.22 -0.93 -25.17
N MET A 179 0.10 -1.65 -25.20
CA MET A 179 -0.61 -1.92 -26.45
C MET A 179 -1.25 -0.66 -27.03
N GLU A 180 -1.87 0.18 -26.21
CA GLU A 180 -2.41 1.48 -26.66
C GLU A 180 -1.30 2.40 -27.17
N ARG A 181 -0.15 2.45 -26.49
CA ARG A 181 1.01 3.19 -27.00
C ARG A 181 1.52 2.63 -28.33
N ALA A 182 1.55 1.31 -28.48
CA ALA A 182 1.97 0.67 -29.73
C ALA A 182 1.01 1.00 -30.88
N LYS A 183 -0.31 1.02 -30.65
CA LYS A 183 -1.31 1.44 -31.66
C LYS A 183 -1.04 2.87 -32.13
N ILE A 184 -0.84 3.80 -31.18
CA ILE A 184 -0.51 5.19 -31.48
C ILE A 184 0.77 5.28 -32.33
N LEU A 185 1.82 4.54 -31.99
CA LEU A 185 3.07 4.55 -32.76
C LEU A 185 2.90 3.93 -34.16
N LEU A 186 2.06 2.89 -34.30
CA LEU A 186 1.77 2.27 -35.60
C LEU A 186 1.01 3.22 -36.53
N GLU A 187 0.14 4.07 -35.97
CA GLU A 187 -0.67 5.08 -36.66
C GLU A 187 0.12 6.34 -37.02
N GLN A 188 0.98 6.80 -36.12
CA GLN A 188 1.60 8.14 -36.23
C GLN A 188 3.05 8.11 -36.73
N THR A 189 3.65 6.94 -36.90
CA THR A 189 5.08 6.82 -37.26
C THR A 189 5.35 5.73 -38.28
N ASP A 190 6.46 5.89 -39.01
CA ASP A 190 6.99 4.90 -39.96
C ASP A 190 7.93 3.85 -39.34
N LEU A 191 8.05 3.84 -38.00
CA LEU A 191 8.90 2.91 -37.26
C LEU A 191 8.56 1.46 -37.63
N LYS A 192 9.57 0.61 -37.78
CA LYS A 192 9.36 -0.82 -37.97
C LYS A 192 8.74 -1.42 -36.72
N VAL A 193 7.95 -2.48 -36.88
CA VAL A 193 7.21 -3.08 -35.76
C VAL A 193 8.13 -3.56 -34.62
N TYR A 194 9.34 -4.04 -34.95
CA TYR A 194 10.31 -4.41 -33.93
C TYR A 194 10.83 -3.19 -33.15
N GLU A 195 10.99 -2.03 -33.78
CA GLU A 195 11.37 -0.78 -33.10
C GLU A 195 10.27 -0.35 -32.14
N ILE A 196 9.00 -0.42 -32.58
CA ILE A 196 7.84 -0.13 -31.73
C ILE A 196 7.77 -1.09 -30.54
N ALA A 197 8.10 -2.37 -30.74
CA ALA A 197 8.14 -3.34 -29.64
C ALA A 197 9.16 -2.92 -28.56
N TYR A 198 10.34 -2.47 -28.96
CA TYR A 198 11.35 -1.94 -28.03
C TYR A 198 10.89 -0.65 -27.34
N GLU A 199 10.29 0.29 -28.08
CA GLU A 199 9.75 1.55 -27.55
C GLU A 199 8.64 1.36 -26.50
N VAL A 200 7.91 0.24 -26.55
CA VAL A 200 6.89 -0.11 -25.56
C VAL A 200 7.37 -1.18 -24.57
N GLY A 201 8.68 -1.38 -24.47
CA GLY A 201 9.34 -2.13 -23.40
C GLY A 201 9.31 -3.64 -23.54
N TYR A 202 9.26 -4.15 -24.78
CA TYR A 202 9.48 -5.56 -25.08
C TYR A 202 10.90 -5.77 -25.60
N THR A 203 11.68 -6.60 -24.91
CA THR A 203 12.99 -7.06 -25.38
C THR A 203 12.88 -8.20 -26.39
N GLU A 204 11.87 -9.05 -26.20
CA GLU A 204 11.59 -10.20 -27.05
C GLU A 204 10.43 -9.90 -28.00
N ILE A 205 10.74 -9.76 -29.28
CA ILE A 205 9.80 -9.30 -30.31
C ILE A 205 8.66 -10.30 -30.52
N ASP A 206 8.93 -11.61 -30.45
CA ASP A 206 7.90 -12.65 -30.61
C ASP A 206 6.78 -12.54 -29.56
N TRP A 207 7.14 -12.15 -28.33
CA TRP A 207 6.18 -11.92 -27.27
C TRP A 207 5.30 -10.69 -27.55
N PHE A 208 5.89 -9.63 -28.11
CA PHE A 208 5.13 -8.47 -28.55
C PHE A 208 4.11 -8.85 -29.63
N TYR A 209 4.51 -9.55 -30.68
CA TYR A 209 3.60 -9.97 -31.76
C TYR A 209 2.42 -10.79 -31.23
N LYS A 210 2.69 -11.77 -30.37
CA LYS A 210 1.67 -12.61 -29.75
C LYS A 210 0.71 -11.77 -28.88
N ARG A 211 1.23 -10.86 -28.07
CA ARG A 211 0.42 -10.02 -27.17
C ARG A 211 -0.39 -8.98 -27.93
N PHE A 212 0.20 -8.33 -28.93
CA PHE A 212 -0.49 -7.35 -29.75
C PHE A 212 -1.67 -8.00 -30.48
N LYS A 213 -1.44 -9.13 -31.15
CA LYS A 213 -2.52 -9.87 -31.83
C LYS A 213 -3.61 -10.33 -30.88
N SER A 214 -3.24 -10.80 -29.68
CA SER A 214 -4.21 -11.18 -28.66
C SER A 214 -5.03 -9.99 -28.14
N TYR A 215 -4.47 -8.79 -28.14
CA TYR A 215 -5.11 -7.58 -27.62
C TYR A 215 -6.01 -6.91 -28.67
N THR A 216 -5.55 -6.80 -29.92
CA THR A 216 -6.27 -6.10 -31.00
C THR A 216 -7.08 -7.03 -31.90
N GLY A 217 -6.84 -8.34 -31.85
CA GLY A 217 -7.44 -9.33 -32.75
C GLY A 217 -6.69 -9.51 -34.08
N VAL A 218 -5.78 -8.60 -34.43
CA VAL A 218 -5.02 -8.59 -35.71
C VAL A 218 -3.53 -8.39 -35.46
N SER A 219 -2.67 -8.79 -36.40
CA SER A 219 -1.24 -8.52 -36.28
C SER A 219 -0.95 -7.01 -36.35
N ALA A 220 0.17 -6.57 -35.78
CA ALA A 220 0.60 -5.17 -35.84
C ALA A 220 0.76 -4.66 -37.29
N ASN A 221 1.22 -5.51 -38.21
CA ASN A 221 1.32 -5.18 -39.62
C ASN A 221 -0.05 -5.01 -40.29
N GLU A 222 -1.02 -5.87 -39.97
CA GLU A 222 -2.40 -5.73 -40.45
C GLU A 222 -3.04 -4.46 -39.88
N TYR A 223 -2.87 -4.22 -38.58
CA TYR A 223 -3.36 -3.02 -37.91
C TYR A 223 -2.87 -1.74 -38.60
N ARG A 224 -1.55 -1.64 -38.87
CA ARG A 224 -0.98 -0.49 -39.59
C ARG A 224 -1.62 -0.26 -40.96
N LYS A 225 -1.89 -1.33 -41.73
CA LYS A 225 -2.54 -1.20 -43.03
C LYS A 225 -3.96 -0.66 -42.91
N MET A 226 -4.68 -1.06 -41.87
CA MET A 226 -6.07 -0.62 -41.63
C MET A 226 -6.16 0.87 -41.29
N VAL A 227 -5.18 1.40 -40.55
CA VAL A 227 -5.18 2.81 -40.10
C VAL A 227 -4.47 3.77 -41.05
N ALA A 228 -3.63 3.26 -41.97
CA ALA A 228 -2.96 4.04 -43.00
C ALA A 228 -3.81 4.27 -44.26
N SER A 229 -5.11 3.91 -44.22
CA SER A 229 -6.09 4.12 -45.30
C SER A 229 -6.94 5.34 -45.03
#